data_AF-A0A1G2LS97-F1
#
_entry.id   AF-A0A1G2LS97-F1
#
_cell.length_a   1.000
_cell.length_b   1.000
_cell.length_c   1.000
_cell.angle_alpha   90.00
_cell.angle_beta   90.00
_cell.angle_gamma   90.00
#
_symmetry.space_group_name_H-M   'P 1'
#
loop_
_entity.id
_entity.type
_entity.pdbx_description
1 polymer ?
#
loop_
_entity_poly.entity_id
_entity_poly.type
_entity_poly.pdbx_seq_one_letter_code
_entity_poly.pdbx_strand_id
1 'polypeptide(L)'
;MQSAKCVSLKYLQGSFDLVQGVKQYQGDGKSPDGSYFRNRGYGWGEIIVPSQLVLTVQNGKKKEKIDIALFFKQRWGKLVGSRRNALTTTMPGAVLLTGKPGKYTVSIRSLQTWLKKAQQACVNPHAKSTTTENRTHREEREERAFQKELRLLEERRANAMKLVFQKGFNPKYGNEQWEARSEGRKYILERTDNYSPSEGTIPIEIMFDLIPDRVTLVRRI
;
A
#
# COMPACT_ATOMS: atom_id res chain seq x y z
N MET A 1 -0.72 -26.65 34.25
CA MET A 1 -1.21 -25.49 33.45
C MET A 1 -2.16 -24.69 34.32
N GLN A 2 -2.04 -23.38 34.38
CA GLN A 2 -2.89 -22.54 35.24
C GLN A 2 -3.87 -21.75 34.36
N SER A 3 -5.15 -21.68 34.75
CA SER A 3 -6.14 -20.85 34.06
C SER A 3 -6.09 -19.43 34.61
N ALA A 4 -6.00 -18.42 33.74
CA ALA A 4 -5.99 -17.01 34.13
C ALA A 4 -7.06 -16.23 33.39
N LYS A 5 -7.71 -15.29 34.09
CA LYS A 5 -8.77 -14.46 33.53
C LYS A 5 -8.17 -13.38 32.64
N CYS A 6 -8.68 -13.20 31.43
CA CYS A 6 -8.28 -12.09 30.57
C CYS A 6 -8.95 -10.79 31.06
N VAL A 7 -8.16 -9.74 31.26
CA VAL A 7 -8.65 -8.45 31.73
C VAL A 7 -8.75 -7.46 30.59
N SER A 8 -7.67 -7.33 29.80
CA SER A 8 -7.62 -6.36 28.71
C SER A 8 -6.61 -6.77 27.65
N LEU A 9 -6.89 -6.38 26.41
CA LEU A 9 -5.98 -6.48 25.28
C LEU A 9 -5.60 -5.08 24.82
N LYS A 10 -4.30 -4.76 24.83
CA LYS A 10 -3.80 -3.47 24.34
C LYS A 10 -2.84 -3.69 23.18
N TYR A 11 -3.08 -3.01 22.07
CA TYR A 11 -2.15 -2.95 20.97
C TYR A 11 -1.28 -1.70 21.10
N LEU A 12 0.04 -1.89 21.10
CA LEU A 12 1.02 -0.80 21.07
C LEU A 12 1.56 -0.72 19.63
N GLN A 13 1.30 0.43 19.00
CA GLN A 13 1.79 0.69 17.65
C GLN A 13 3.32 0.76 17.69
N GLY A 14 3.97 0.07 16.76
CA GLY A 14 5.41 0.17 16.59
C GLY A 14 5.75 1.49 15.93
N SER A 15 6.86 2.10 16.33
CA SER A 15 7.40 3.30 15.70
C SER A 15 8.56 2.95 14.77
N PHE A 16 8.77 3.85 13.83
CA PHE A 16 9.93 3.90 12.97
C PHE A 16 10.46 5.32 13.06
N ASP A 17 11.64 5.48 13.61
CA ASP A 17 12.26 6.77 13.80
C ASP A 17 13.59 6.81 13.06
N LEU A 18 13.75 7.79 12.16
CA LEU A 18 15.00 8.04 11.46
C LEU A 18 15.84 9.00 12.31
N VAL A 19 17.07 8.61 12.63
CA VAL A 19 17.98 9.38 13.47
C VAL A 19 19.24 9.76 12.72
N GLN A 20 19.72 10.98 12.97
CA GLN A 20 20.94 11.55 12.39
C GLN A 20 22.03 11.67 13.48
N GLY A 21 23.29 11.60 13.07
CA GLY A 21 24.43 11.65 14.00
C GLY A 21 24.92 10.26 14.44
N VAL A 22 24.56 9.22 13.68
CA VAL A 22 25.02 7.84 13.90
C VAL A 22 26.51 7.74 13.60
N LYS A 23 27.27 7.12 14.51
CA LYS A 23 28.72 6.93 14.33
C LYS A 23 28.99 6.02 13.12
N GLN A 24 30.02 6.34 12.34
CA GLN A 24 30.36 5.68 11.08
C GLN A 24 30.58 4.16 11.20
N TYR A 25 30.88 3.65 12.40
CA TYR A 25 31.11 2.23 12.68
C TYR A 25 30.06 1.60 13.60
N GLN A 26 28.95 2.28 13.87
CA GLN A 26 27.90 1.72 14.71
C GLN A 26 27.20 0.57 13.97
N GLY A 27 27.42 -0.67 14.39
CA GLY A 27 26.74 -1.82 13.81
C GLY A 27 25.25 -1.86 14.12
N ASP A 28 24.53 -2.68 13.35
CA ASP A 28 23.14 -3.03 13.65
C ASP A 28 23.06 -3.74 15.00
N GLY A 29 22.00 -3.50 15.76
CA GLY A 29 21.91 -4.03 17.12
C GLY A 29 20.50 -3.99 17.69
N LYS A 30 20.21 -4.94 18.58
CA LYS A 30 18.98 -4.96 19.35
C LYS A 30 19.23 -4.40 20.73
N SER A 31 18.44 -3.41 21.12
CA SER A 31 18.48 -2.80 22.44
C SER A 31 17.75 -3.69 23.47
N PRO A 32 18.07 -3.54 24.78
CA PRO A 32 17.43 -4.32 25.85
C PRO A 32 15.91 -4.10 25.97
N ASP A 33 15.42 -2.94 25.53
CA ASP A 33 14.00 -2.58 25.46
C ASP A 33 13.25 -3.28 24.30
N GLY A 34 13.97 -4.00 23.45
CA GLY A 34 13.44 -4.73 22.30
C GLY A 34 13.36 -3.91 21.02
N SER A 35 13.78 -2.64 21.03
CA SER A 35 13.96 -1.84 19.83
C SER A 35 15.16 -2.37 19.02
N TYR A 36 15.11 -2.21 17.70
CA TYR A 36 16.17 -2.62 16.80
C TYR A 36 16.73 -1.41 16.08
N PHE A 37 18.03 -1.19 16.23
CA PHE A 37 18.77 -0.18 15.51
C PHE A 37 19.35 -0.77 14.23
N ARG A 38 19.15 -0.07 13.12
CA ARG A 38 19.73 -0.40 11.81
C ARG A 38 20.51 0.79 11.28
N ASN A 39 21.80 0.60 11.01
CA ASN A 39 22.63 1.62 10.38
C ASN A 39 22.32 1.70 8.88
N ARG A 40 22.16 2.92 8.36
CA ARG A 40 21.91 3.19 6.93
C ARG A 40 23.12 3.79 6.20
N GLY A 41 24.20 4.09 6.93
CA GLY A 41 25.39 4.76 6.41
C GLY A 41 25.24 6.28 6.41
N TYR A 42 26.35 6.98 6.10
CA TYR A 42 26.39 8.45 5.95
C TYR A 42 25.85 9.24 7.17
N GLY A 43 26.03 8.72 8.37
CA GLY A 43 25.56 9.37 9.60
C GLY A 43 24.08 9.15 9.93
N TRP A 44 23.39 8.29 9.19
CA TRP A 44 21.97 7.97 9.38
C TRP A 44 21.75 6.57 9.94
N GLY A 45 20.69 6.44 10.74
CA GLY A 45 20.21 5.13 11.21
C GLY A 45 18.72 5.14 11.50
N GLU A 46 18.19 3.95 11.69
CA GLU A 46 16.77 3.71 11.92
C GLU A 46 16.59 3.02 13.27
N ILE A 47 15.65 3.51 14.07
CA ILE A 47 15.18 2.86 15.29
C ILE A 47 13.82 2.25 14.96
N ILE A 48 13.76 0.93 15.02
CA ILE A 48 12.57 0.14 14.73
C ILE A 48 12.04 -0.41 16.06
N VAL A 49 10.92 0.13 16.53
CA VAL A 49 10.20 -0.42 17.69
C VAL A 49 9.10 -1.34 17.16
N PRO A 50 9.18 -2.67 17.40
CA PRO A 50 8.17 -3.58 16.88
C PRO A 50 6.82 -3.35 17.56
N SER A 51 5.73 -3.43 16.80
CA SER A 51 4.40 -3.36 17.41
C SER A 51 4.14 -4.54 18.34
N GLN A 52 3.49 -4.30 19.47
CA GLN A 52 3.20 -5.30 20.49
C GLN A 52 1.69 -5.46 20.67
N LEU A 53 1.28 -6.64 21.10
CA LEU A 53 -0.11 -6.96 21.41
C LEU A 53 -0.09 -7.57 22.81
N VAL A 54 -0.33 -6.73 23.80
CA VAL A 54 -0.16 -7.06 25.21
C VAL A 54 -1.49 -7.50 25.79
N LEU A 55 -1.58 -8.78 26.15
CA LEU A 55 -2.67 -9.33 26.92
C LEU A 55 -2.37 -9.15 28.41
N THR A 56 -3.28 -8.48 29.13
CA THR A 56 -3.24 -8.42 30.59
C THR A 56 -4.10 -9.53 31.15
N VAL A 57 -3.49 -10.46 31.88
CA VAL A 57 -4.17 -11.58 32.56
C VAL A 57 -4.13 -11.39 34.06
N GLN A 58 -5.18 -11.87 34.75
CA GLN A 58 -5.25 -11.90 36.20
C GLN A 58 -5.16 -13.35 36.68
N ASN A 59 -4.12 -13.62 37.46
CA ASN A 59 -3.89 -14.89 38.14
C ASN A 59 -3.94 -14.63 39.66
N GLY A 60 -5.09 -14.94 40.27
CA GLY A 60 -5.38 -14.57 41.66
C GLY A 60 -5.37 -13.05 41.90
N LYS A 61 -4.47 -12.58 42.79
CA LYS A 61 -4.32 -11.15 43.13
C LYS A 61 -3.35 -10.37 42.22
N LYS A 62 -2.61 -11.03 41.33
CA LYS A 62 -1.60 -10.38 40.47
C LYS A 62 -2.10 -10.22 39.05
N LYS A 63 -1.76 -9.07 38.44
CA LYS A 63 -1.95 -8.80 37.01
C LYS A 63 -0.62 -8.98 36.30
N GLU A 64 -0.63 -9.72 35.19
CA GLU A 64 0.55 -9.96 34.36
C GLU A 64 0.29 -9.52 32.94
N LYS A 65 1.34 -8.97 32.30
CA LYS A 65 1.30 -8.49 30.92
C LYS A 65 2.09 -9.46 30.05
N ILE A 66 1.44 -10.03 29.05
CA ILE A 66 2.03 -11.03 28.16
C ILE A 66 1.92 -10.51 26.71
N ASP A 67 3.05 -10.36 26.02
CA ASP A 67 3.03 -10.05 24.60
C ASP A 67 2.73 -11.31 23.78
N ILE A 68 1.66 -11.25 23.00
CA ILE A 68 1.18 -12.32 22.14
C ILE A 68 1.28 -11.94 20.66
N ALA A 69 1.80 -10.75 20.32
CA ALA A 69 1.85 -10.25 18.94
C ALA A 69 2.54 -11.22 17.98
N LEU A 70 3.68 -11.78 18.38
CA LEU A 70 4.49 -12.64 17.52
C LEU A 70 3.68 -13.83 16.99
N PHE A 71 2.89 -14.48 17.86
CA PHE A 71 2.06 -15.63 17.51
C PHE A 71 1.05 -15.28 16.41
N PHE A 72 0.31 -14.19 16.57
CA PHE A 72 -0.72 -13.77 15.63
C PHE A 72 -0.11 -13.23 14.33
N LYS A 73 1.01 -12.50 14.41
CA LYS A 73 1.74 -11.99 13.24
C LYS A 73 2.25 -13.11 12.35
N GLN A 74 2.82 -14.16 12.93
CA GLN A 74 3.35 -15.30 12.18
C GLN A 74 2.25 -16.10 11.47
N ARG A 75 1.05 -16.21 12.06
CA ARG A 75 -0.04 -17.07 11.53
C ARG A 75 -1.09 -16.33 10.72
N TRP A 76 -1.32 -15.06 11.00
CA TRP A 76 -2.35 -14.25 10.35
C TRP A 76 -1.76 -13.11 9.52
N GLY A 77 -0.50 -12.74 9.75
CA GLY A 77 0.17 -11.61 9.11
C GLY A 77 -0.01 -10.30 9.88
N LYS A 78 0.17 -9.16 9.21
CA LYS A 78 0.13 -7.83 9.83
C LYS A 78 -1.18 -7.61 10.62
N LEU A 79 -1.06 -7.10 11.85
CA LEU A 79 -2.19 -6.77 12.73
C LEU A 79 -2.83 -5.43 12.32
N VAL A 80 -3.53 -5.43 11.19
CA VAL A 80 -4.30 -4.27 10.69
C VAL A 80 -5.53 -4.00 11.57
N GLY A 81 -6.15 -2.82 11.44
CA GLY A 81 -7.29 -2.38 12.25
C GLY A 81 -8.41 -3.42 12.40
N SER A 82 -8.88 -4.01 11.29
CA SER A 82 -9.93 -5.03 11.30
C SER A 82 -9.56 -6.27 12.11
N ARG A 83 -8.33 -6.78 11.95
CA ARG A 83 -7.83 -7.94 12.70
C ARG A 83 -7.64 -7.63 14.19
N ARG A 84 -7.17 -6.42 14.53
CA ARG A 84 -7.08 -5.97 15.93
C ARG A 84 -8.47 -5.93 16.57
N ASN A 85 -9.45 -5.38 15.87
CA ASN A 85 -10.83 -5.32 16.36
C ASN A 85 -11.42 -6.73 16.54
N ALA A 86 -11.19 -7.64 15.59
CA ALA A 86 -11.62 -9.02 15.71
C ALA A 86 -10.99 -9.74 16.91
N LEU A 87 -9.68 -9.53 17.16
CA LEU A 87 -8.99 -10.09 18.33
C LEU A 87 -9.54 -9.53 19.65
N THR A 88 -9.76 -8.22 19.74
CA THR A 88 -10.34 -7.59 20.93
C THR A 88 -11.77 -8.08 21.19
N THR A 89 -12.58 -8.20 20.14
CA THR A 89 -13.99 -8.63 20.27
C THR A 89 -14.10 -10.11 20.65
N THR A 90 -13.21 -10.95 20.13
CA THR A 90 -13.20 -12.40 20.40
C THR A 90 -12.31 -12.79 21.56
N MET A 91 -11.85 -11.82 22.36
CA MET A 91 -10.98 -12.05 23.51
C MET A 91 -11.63 -13.08 24.45
N PRO A 92 -10.98 -14.24 24.70
CA PRO A 92 -11.54 -15.25 25.58
C PRO A 92 -11.56 -14.73 27.02
N GLY A 93 -12.59 -15.06 27.79
CA GLY A 93 -12.67 -14.66 29.20
C GLY A 93 -11.57 -15.27 30.08
N ALA A 94 -11.00 -16.40 29.68
CA ALA A 94 -9.86 -17.04 30.34
C ALA A 94 -8.95 -17.74 29.34
N VAL A 95 -7.65 -17.81 29.67
CA VAL A 95 -6.62 -18.50 28.89
C VAL A 95 -5.78 -19.40 29.78
N LEU A 96 -5.27 -20.49 29.20
CA LEU A 96 -4.33 -21.36 29.89
C LEU A 96 -2.93 -20.77 29.77
N LEU A 97 -2.26 -20.60 30.91
CA LEU A 97 -0.87 -20.17 31.02
C LEU A 97 0.07 -21.38 31.15
N THR A 98 1.24 -21.23 30.52
CA THR A 98 2.38 -22.13 30.56
C THR A 98 3.62 -21.35 31.01
N GLY A 99 4.54 -22.00 31.71
CA GLY A 99 5.79 -21.38 32.17
C GLY A 99 5.90 -21.24 33.68
N LYS A 100 6.88 -20.46 34.12
CA LYS A 100 7.23 -20.23 35.53
C LYS A 100 6.69 -18.87 36.01
N PRO A 101 6.45 -18.69 37.32
CA PRO A 101 6.12 -17.40 37.91
C PRO A 101 7.04 -16.28 37.41
N GLY A 102 6.47 -15.20 36.88
CA GLY A 102 7.20 -14.05 36.33
C GLY A 102 7.62 -14.15 34.84
N LYS A 103 7.47 -15.33 34.20
CA LYS A 103 7.67 -15.53 32.76
C LYS A 103 6.57 -16.44 32.20
N TYR A 104 5.31 -16.09 32.48
CA TYR A 104 4.19 -16.83 31.92
C TYR A 104 4.00 -16.50 30.44
N THR A 105 3.73 -17.54 29.67
CA THR A 105 3.30 -17.46 28.27
C THR A 105 1.91 -18.06 28.14
N VAL A 106 1.12 -17.58 27.19
CA VAL A 106 -0.17 -18.18 26.90
C VAL A 106 0.04 -19.49 26.14
N SER A 107 -0.68 -20.54 26.52
CA SER A 107 -0.59 -21.83 25.84
C SER A 107 -0.96 -21.71 24.37
N ILE A 108 -0.22 -22.42 23.52
CA ILE A 108 -0.44 -22.43 22.07
C ILE A 108 -1.87 -22.85 21.73
N ARG A 109 -2.45 -23.81 22.48
CA ARG A 109 -3.83 -24.28 22.28
C ARG A 109 -4.85 -23.15 22.47
N SER A 110 -4.73 -22.38 23.55
CA SER A 110 -5.61 -21.23 23.79
C SER A 110 -5.48 -20.17 22.70
N LEU A 111 -4.25 -19.88 22.26
CA LEU A 111 -3.98 -18.91 21.19
C LEU A 111 -4.53 -19.38 19.83
N GLN A 112 -4.45 -20.67 19.51
CA GLN A 112 -5.03 -21.23 18.28
C GLN A 112 -6.55 -21.15 18.27
N THR A 113 -7.21 -21.52 19.38
CA THR A 113 -8.66 -21.40 19.49
C THR A 113 -9.12 -19.95 19.35
N TRP A 114 -8.38 -19.02 19.98
CA TRP A 114 -8.67 -17.60 19.85
C TRP A 114 -8.46 -17.11 18.42
N LEU A 115 -7.37 -17.48 17.76
CA LEU A 115 -7.11 -17.13 16.36
C LEU A 115 -8.25 -17.59 15.43
N LYS A 116 -8.73 -18.82 15.57
CA LYS A 116 -9.85 -19.34 14.75
C LYS A 116 -11.11 -18.50 14.93
N LYS A 117 -11.48 -18.19 16.18
CA LYS A 117 -12.65 -17.33 16.48
C LYS A 117 -12.48 -15.92 15.91
N ALA A 118 -11.29 -15.35 16.07
CA ALA A 118 -10.99 -14.01 15.55
C ALA A 118 -11.03 -13.98 14.01
N GLN A 119 -10.52 -15.02 13.33
CA GLN A 119 -10.60 -15.13 11.88
C GLN A 119 -12.06 -15.21 11.40
N GLN A 120 -12.89 -16.01 12.07
CA GLN A 120 -14.33 -16.10 11.76
C GLN A 120 -15.03 -14.75 11.96
N ALA A 121 -14.75 -14.04 13.06
CA ALA A 121 -15.30 -12.70 13.31
C ALA A 121 -14.80 -11.63 12.32
N CYS A 122 -13.57 -11.80 11.80
CA CYS A 122 -13.00 -10.89 10.80
C CYS A 122 -13.60 -11.10 9.40
N VAL A 123 -14.03 -12.33 9.07
CA VAL A 123 -14.72 -12.65 7.82
C VAL A 123 -16.22 -12.33 7.92
N ASN A 124 -16.80 -12.40 9.12
CA ASN A 124 -18.20 -12.08 9.39
C ASN A 124 -18.38 -10.83 10.28
N PRO A 125 -18.07 -9.60 9.83
CA PRO A 125 -18.50 -8.42 10.58
C PRO A 125 -20.01 -8.18 10.46
N HIS A 126 -20.63 -8.48 9.30
CA HIS A 126 -22.07 -8.27 9.03
C HIS A 126 -22.62 -9.37 8.09
N ALA A 127 -23.21 -10.42 8.66
CA ALA A 127 -24.04 -11.38 7.91
C ALA A 127 -25.53 -10.99 7.89
N LYS A 128 -25.87 -9.72 8.19
CA LYS A 128 -27.21 -9.17 7.99
C LYS A 128 -27.10 -7.72 7.49
N SER A 129 -27.43 -7.56 6.20
CA SER A 129 -28.00 -6.36 5.54
C SER A 129 -27.16 -5.35 4.72
N THR A 130 -25.85 -5.45 4.51
CA THR A 130 -25.14 -4.38 3.72
C THR A 130 -24.04 -4.84 2.75
N THR A 131 -23.98 -6.12 2.37
CA THR A 131 -22.91 -6.61 1.48
C THR A 131 -23.27 -6.53 -0.01
N THR A 132 -24.55 -6.54 -0.37
CA THR A 132 -24.97 -6.37 -1.77
C THR A 132 -24.94 -4.89 -2.18
N GLU A 133 -25.49 -4.00 -1.34
CA GLU A 133 -25.62 -2.56 -1.64
C GLU A 133 -24.28 -1.79 -1.67
N ASN A 134 -23.31 -2.14 -0.82
CA ASN A 134 -22.01 -1.46 -0.82
C ASN A 134 -21.07 -1.94 -1.93
N ARG A 135 -21.27 -3.17 -2.43
CA ARG A 135 -20.53 -3.70 -3.57
C ARG A 135 -21.05 -3.08 -4.87
N THR A 136 -22.38 -3.01 -5.04
CA THR A 136 -22.98 -2.28 -6.16
C THR A 136 -22.62 -0.80 -6.13
N HIS A 137 -22.66 -0.11 -4.98
CA HIS A 137 -22.28 1.31 -4.95
C HIS A 137 -20.81 1.59 -5.25
N ARG A 138 -19.89 0.66 -4.93
CA ARG A 138 -18.49 0.81 -5.29
C ARG A 138 -18.27 0.54 -6.78
N GLU A 139 -18.85 -0.53 -7.29
CA GLU A 139 -18.82 -0.88 -8.72
C GLU A 139 -19.45 0.24 -9.56
N GLU A 140 -20.59 0.79 -9.14
CA GLU A 140 -21.24 1.96 -9.77
C GLU A 140 -20.38 3.23 -9.72
N ARG A 141 -19.63 3.47 -8.65
CA ARG A 141 -18.72 4.63 -8.56
C ARG A 141 -17.53 4.48 -9.48
N GLU A 142 -16.95 3.28 -9.55
CA GLU A 142 -15.84 2.95 -10.45
C GLU A 142 -16.31 3.01 -11.91
N GLU A 143 -17.51 2.51 -12.23
CA GLU A 143 -18.12 2.57 -13.56
C GLU A 143 -18.47 4.02 -13.96
N ARG A 144 -19.04 4.82 -13.05
CA ARG A 144 -19.28 6.25 -13.31
C ARG A 144 -17.98 7.03 -13.50
N ALA A 145 -16.92 6.70 -12.74
CA ALA A 145 -15.61 7.32 -12.91
C ALA A 145 -15.00 6.96 -14.28
N PHE A 146 -15.09 5.69 -14.67
CA PHE A 146 -14.64 5.20 -15.97
C PHE A 146 -15.43 5.85 -17.12
N GLN A 147 -16.75 5.89 -17.04
CA GLN A 147 -17.59 6.57 -18.05
C GLN A 147 -17.28 8.06 -18.16
N LYS A 148 -17.02 8.72 -17.02
CA LYS A 148 -16.62 10.13 -17.01
C LYS A 148 -15.26 10.33 -17.68
N GLU A 149 -14.29 9.45 -17.42
CA GLU A 149 -12.97 9.50 -18.04
C GLU A 149 -13.05 9.23 -19.54
N LEU A 150 -13.87 8.27 -19.96
CA LEU A 150 -14.09 7.92 -21.36
C LEU A 150 -14.76 9.08 -22.11
N ARG A 151 -15.78 9.71 -21.52
CA ARG A 151 -16.41 10.93 -22.07
C ARG A 151 -15.42 12.08 -22.17
N LEU A 152 -14.58 12.30 -21.16
CA LEU A 152 -13.54 13.33 -21.21
C LEU A 152 -12.52 13.05 -22.32
N LEU A 153 -12.17 11.77 -22.53
CA LEU A 153 -11.26 11.35 -23.60
C LEU A 153 -11.89 11.53 -24.99
N GLU A 154 -13.18 11.25 -25.14
CA GLU A 154 -13.95 11.53 -26.36
C GLU A 154 -14.03 13.03 -26.64
N GLU A 155 -14.34 13.86 -25.63
CA GLU A 155 -14.34 15.32 -25.76
C GLU A 155 -12.95 15.86 -26.11
N ARG A 156 -11.88 15.30 -25.52
CA ARG A 156 -10.50 15.63 -25.89
C ARG A 156 -10.20 15.24 -27.33
N ARG A 157 -10.58 14.04 -27.79
CA ARG A 157 -10.39 13.60 -29.19
C ARG A 157 -11.21 14.40 -30.19
N ALA A 158 -12.41 14.84 -29.81
CA ALA A 158 -13.29 15.65 -30.64
C ALA A 158 -12.70 17.06 -30.86
N ASN A 159 -12.11 17.64 -29.83
CA ASN A 159 -11.52 18.98 -29.85
C ASN A 159 -10.02 18.99 -30.20
N ALA A 160 -9.39 17.82 -30.32
CA ALA A 160 -7.97 17.71 -30.62
C ALA A 160 -7.65 18.15 -32.04
N MET A 161 -6.45 18.72 -32.21
CA MET A 161 -5.88 18.91 -33.53
C MET A 161 -5.68 17.54 -34.19
N LYS A 162 -6.04 17.45 -35.47
CA LYS A 162 -5.96 16.21 -36.25
C LYS A 162 -4.92 16.39 -37.34
N LEU A 163 -3.88 15.58 -37.33
CA LEU A 163 -2.79 15.66 -38.29
C LEU A 163 -2.56 14.31 -38.99
N VAL A 164 -2.18 14.39 -40.25
CA VAL A 164 -1.63 13.25 -41.01
C VAL A 164 -0.11 13.34 -40.91
N PHE A 165 0.51 12.27 -40.45
CA PHE A 165 1.97 12.19 -40.38
C PHE A 165 2.52 11.48 -41.61
N GLN A 166 3.67 11.96 -42.05
CA GLN A 166 4.47 11.36 -43.10
C GLN A 166 5.85 10.99 -42.55
N LYS A 167 6.51 10.06 -43.24
CA LYS A 167 7.83 9.60 -42.85
C LYS A 167 8.85 10.69 -43.15
N GLY A 168 9.51 11.18 -42.11
CA GLY A 168 10.57 12.18 -42.17
C GLY A 168 11.86 11.66 -41.59
N PHE A 169 12.87 12.54 -41.58
CA PHE A 169 14.20 12.22 -41.10
C PHE A 169 14.66 13.26 -40.08
N ASN A 170 15.26 12.79 -38.99
CA ASN A 170 15.88 13.65 -38.00
C ASN A 170 17.37 13.83 -38.32
N PRO A 171 17.81 14.99 -38.85
CA PRO A 171 19.21 15.18 -39.23
C PRO A 171 20.18 15.17 -38.04
N LYS A 172 19.69 15.45 -36.82
CA LYS A 172 20.52 15.49 -35.60
C LYS A 172 20.83 14.10 -35.06
N TYR A 173 19.89 13.16 -35.19
CA TYR A 173 19.99 11.80 -34.62
C TYR A 173 20.08 10.69 -35.67
N GLY A 174 20.01 11.04 -36.96
CA GLY A 174 20.20 10.11 -38.07
C GLY A 174 19.11 9.05 -38.20
N ASN A 175 17.91 9.29 -37.65
CA ASN A 175 16.86 8.29 -37.57
C ASN A 175 15.53 8.79 -38.16
N GLU A 176 14.69 7.85 -38.55
CA GLU A 176 13.36 8.12 -39.08
C GLU A 176 12.44 8.66 -37.97
N GLN A 177 11.54 9.57 -38.34
CA GLN A 177 10.56 10.15 -37.44
C GLN A 177 9.26 10.48 -38.19
N TRP A 178 8.14 10.44 -37.50
CA TRP A 178 6.87 10.87 -38.04
C TRP A 178 6.74 12.39 -37.93
N GLU A 179 6.53 13.06 -39.05
CA GLU A 179 6.37 14.51 -39.09
C GLU A 179 5.09 14.92 -39.83
N ALA A 180 4.48 16.01 -39.37
CA ALA A 180 3.35 16.68 -40.01
C ALA A 180 3.64 18.18 -40.11
N ARG A 181 2.98 18.87 -41.03
CA ARG A 181 3.03 20.34 -41.12
C ARG A 181 1.61 20.89 -41.15
N SER A 182 1.36 21.90 -40.33
CA SER A 182 0.11 22.66 -40.34
C SER A 182 0.40 24.10 -39.97
N GLU A 183 -0.22 25.07 -40.66
CA GLU A 183 -0.10 26.50 -40.38
C GLU A 183 1.35 27.01 -40.28
N GLY A 184 2.24 26.48 -41.13
CA GLY A 184 3.67 26.86 -41.14
C GLY A 184 4.50 26.26 -39.99
N ARG A 185 3.89 25.49 -39.09
CA ARG A 185 4.56 24.79 -37.97
C ARG A 185 4.78 23.31 -38.31
N LYS A 186 5.91 22.76 -37.85
CA LYS A 186 6.23 21.33 -37.95
C LYS A 186 5.87 20.62 -36.65
N TYR A 187 5.16 19.50 -36.76
CA TYR A 187 4.81 18.65 -35.64
C TYR A 187 5.56 17.34 -35.75
N ILE A 188 6.17 16.88 -34.65
CA ILE A 188 6.90 15.61 -34.59
C ILE A 188 6.15 14.70 -33.62
N LEU A 189 5.77 13.51 -34.08
CA LEU A 189 5.10 12.53 -33.23
C LEU A 189 6.12 11.87 -32.28
N GLU A 190 5.71 11.65 -31.04
CA GLU A 190 6.50 10.97 -30.04
C GLU A 190 6.95 9.58 -30.53
N ARG A 191 8.21 9.20 -30.28
CA ARG A 191 8.78 7.94 -30.81
C ARG A 191 8.09 6.68 -30.31
N THR A 192 7.39 6.76 -29.18
CA THR A 192 6.63 5.65 -28.61
C THR A 192 5.34 5.35 -29.36
N ASP A 193 4.90 6.25 -30.26
CA ASP A 193 3.72 6.03 -31.09
C ASP A 193 3.99 5.12 -32.28
N ASN A 194 3.26 4.01 -32.36
CA ASN A 194 3.25 3.10 -33.50
C ASN A 194 2.28 3.59 -34.58
N TYR A 195 2.56 4.75 -35.18
CA TYR A 195 1.75 5.27 -36.29
C TYR A 195 2.10 4.57 -37.62
N SER A 196 1.06 4.21 -38.37
CA SER A 196 1.13 3.79 -39.76
C SER A 196 0.46 4.82 -40.67
N PRO A 197 1.02 5.12 -41.87
CA PRO A 197 0.38 5.99 -42.86
C PRO A 197 -1.04 5.55 -43.26
N SER A 198 -1.35 4.25 -43.13
CA SER A 198 -2.69 3.71 -43.39
C SER A 198 -3.76 4.19 -42.41
N GLU A 199 -3.37 4.73 -41.25
CA GLU A 199 -4.30 5.27 -40.24
C GLU A 199 -4.86 6.64 -40.63
N GLY A 200 -4.21 7.34 -41.56
CA GLY A 200 -4.63 8.66 -42.01
C GLY A 200 -4.49 9.71 -40.91
N THR A 201 -5.59 10.40 -40.59
CA THR A 201 -5.53 11.55 -39.65
C THR A 201 -5.77 11.09 -38.23
N ILE A 202 -4.83 11.39 -37.31
CA ILE A 202 -4.94 11.02 -35.89
C ILE A 202 -5.12 12.25 -34.99
N PRO A 203 -5.91 12.15 -33.91
CA PRO A 203 -6.01 13.19 -32.90
C PRO A 203 -4.73 13.26 -32.07
N ILE A 204 -4.20 14.46 -31.90
CA ILE A 204 -2.95 14.69 -31.19
C ILE A 204 -3.10 15.68 -30.04
N GLU A 205 -2.22 15.53 -29.06
CA GLU A 205 -2.02 16.47 -27.97
C GLU A 205 -0.63 17.10 -28.07
N ILE A 206 -0.57 18.42 -27.87
CA ILE A 206 0.69 19.18 -27.82
C ILE A 206 1.37 18.89 -26.48
N MET A 207 2.62 18.42 -26.54
CA MET A 207 3.42 18.20 -25.34
C MET A 207 4.20 19.47 -24.99
N PHE A 208 5.06 19.93 -25.91
CA PHE A 208 5.86 21.15 -25.77
C PHE A 208 6.53 21.51 -27.10
N ASP A 209 6.99 22.76 -27.23
CA ASP A 209 7.75 23.23 -28.38
C ASP A 209 9.23 22.82 -28.29
N LEU A 210 9.72 22.14 -29.31
CA LEU A 210 11.15 21.83 -29.49
C LEU A 210 11.91 23.04 -30.03
N ILE A 211 11.28 23.79 -30.92
CA ILE A 211 11.73 25.10 -31.39
C ILE A 211 10.51 26.02 -31.35
N PRO A 212 10.53 27.10 -30.54
CA PRO A 212 9.40 28.01 -30.39
C PRO A 212 8.82 28.44 -31.74
N ASP A 213 7.50 28.31 -31.89
CA ASP A 213 6.71 28.66 -33.08
C ASP A 213 7.12 27.96 -34.40
N ARG A 214 8.00 26.95 -34.34
CA ARG A 214 8.51 26.26 -35.54
C ARG A 214 8.37 24.75 -35.47
N VAL A 215 8.73 24.13 -34.35
CA VAL A 215 8.73 22.67 -34.19
C VAL A 215 8.13 22.30 -32.85
N THR A 216 7.07 21.49 -32.88
CA THR A 216 6.33 21.06 -31.68
C THR A 216 6.35 19.54 -31.56
N LEU A 217 6.64 19.03 -30.37
CA LEU A 217 6.50 17.62 -30.06
C LEU A 217 5.04 17.33 -29.67
N VAL A 218 4.47 16.31 -30.27
CA VAL A 218 3.07 15.91 -30.07
C VAL A 218 2.98 14.40 -29.84
N ARG A 219 1.90 13.98 -29.18
CA ARG A 219 1.58 12.56 -28.96
C ARG A 219 0.16 12.25 -29.38
N ARG A 220 -0.13 10.99 -29.67
CA ARG A 220 -1.49 10.51 -29.87
C ARG A 220 -2.33 10.59 -28.59
N ILE A 221 -3.62 10.90 -28.72
CA ILE A 221 -4.63 10.77 -27.66
C ILE A 221 -5.31 9.40 -27.68
#